data_AF-A0A383DM40-F1
#
_entry.id   AF-A0A383DM40-F1
#
_cell.length_a   1.000
_cell.length_b   1.000
_cell.length_c   1.000
_cell.angle_alpha   90.00
_cell.angle_beta   90.00
_cell.angle_gamma   90.00
#
_symmetry.space_group_name_H-M   'P 1'
#
loop_
_entity.id
_entity.type
_entity.pdbx_description
1 polymer ?
#
loop_
_entity_poly.entity_id
_entity_poly.type
_entity_poly.pdbx_seq_one_letter_code
_entity_poly.pdbx_strand_id
1 'polypeptide(L)'
;RVSLSDEPEEEVRVGFEILKSLGLRNRGIMIISCPSCARQQFPVIETVKKLEKALEDITNPLTVSIIGCVVNGPGEATMTQIGITGGGNNTHMIYVDGKKDHRVKNINLTSYLEKIIREKSNSKIKRVT
;
A
#
# COMPACT_ATOMS: atom_id res chain seq x y z
N ARG A 1 -14.56 -6.85 -20.05
CA ARG A 1 -13.49 -7.72 -20.58
C ARG A 1 -12.39 -6.82 -21.10
N VAL A 2 -11.12 -7.13 -20.80
CA VAL A 2 -9.94 -6.46 -21.38
C VAL A 2 -9.34 -7.45 -22.36
N SER A 3 -9.18 -7.10 -23.64
CA SER A 3 -8.63 -8.03 -24.63
C SER A 3 -7.11 -7.91 -24.67
N LEU A 4 -6.39 -8.91 -24.18
CA LEU A 4 -4.91 -8.95 -24.15
C LEU A 4 -4.39 -10.10 -25.01
N SER A 5 -3.18 -9.95 -25.58
CA SER A 5 -2.44 -11.05 -26.20
C SER A 5 -1.58 -11.76 -25.16
N ASP A 6 -2.23 -12.28 -24.12
CA ASP A 6 -1.62 -12.91 -22.94
C ASP A 6 -2.55 -13.99 -22.36
N GLU A 7 -2.17 -14.63 -21.27
CA GLU A 7 -2.98 -15.62 -20.57
C GLU A 7 -4.35 -15.05 -20.14
N PRO A 8 -5.47 -15.82 -20.24
CA PRO A 8 -6.81 -15.31 -19.95
C PRO A 8 -7.00 -14.74 -18.54
N GLU A 9 -6.25 -15.24 -17.56
CA GLU A 9 -6.26 -14.74 -16.18
C GLU A 9 -5.81 -13.29 -16.09
N GLU A 10 -4.90 -12.86 -16.98
CA GLU A 10 -4.43 -11.47 -17.04
C GLU A 10 -5.53 -10.53 -17.55
N GLU A 11 -6.40 -10.96 -18.47
CA GLU A 11 -7.59 -10.18 -18.87
C GLU A 11 -8.47 -9.85 -17.65
N VAL A 12 -8.64 -10.82 -16.75
CA VAL A 12 -9.41 -10.68 -15.51
C VAL A 12 -8.69 -9.75 -14.54
N ARG A 13 -7.39 -9.99 -14.29
CA ARG A 13 -6.57 -9.19 -13.39
C ARG A 13 -6.57 -7.71 -13.78
N VAL A 14 -6.26 -7.41 -15.05
CA VAL A 14 -6.23 -6.03 -15.56
C VAL A 14 -7.62 -5.41 -15.54
N GLY A 15 -8.68 -6.17 -15.86
CA GLY A 15 -10.06 -5.69 -15.74
C GLY A 15 -10.42 -5.23 -14.33
N PHE A 16 -9.99 -5.96 -13.29
CA PHE A 16 -10.17 -5.55 -11.90
C PHE A 16 -9.34 -4.31 -11.54
N GLU A 17 -8.08 -4.22 -12.01
CA GLU A 17 -7.24 -3.04 -11.73
C GLU A 17 -7.79 -1.75 -12.36
N ILE A 18 -8.39 -1.82 -13.56
CA ILE A 18 -9.09 -0.67 -14.16
C ILE A 18 -10.25 -0.22 -13.26
N LEU A 19 -11.13 -1.14 -12.85
CA LEU A 19 -12.27 -0.80 -11.99
C LEU A 19 -11.83 -0.25 -10.63
N LYS A 20 -10.74 -0.77 -10.07
CA LYS A 20 -10.13 -0.33 -8.81
C LYS A 20 -9.58 1.09 -8.91
N SER A 21 -8.89 1.43 -10.01
CA SER A 21 -8.38 2.79 -10.25
C SER A 21 -9.47 3.85 -10.35
N LEU A 22 -10.67 3.46 -10.79
CA LEU A 22 -11.85 4.32 -10.90
C LEU A 22 -12.72 4.29 -9.62
N GLY A 23 -12.37 3.47 -8.62
CA GLY A 23 -13.16 3.28 -7.41
C GLY A 23 -14.52 2.59 -7.64
N LEU A 24 -14.72 1.94 -8.79
CA LEU A 24 -15.98 1.27 -9.15
C LEU A 24 -16.07 -0.13 -8.53
N ARG A 25 -14.94 -0.80 -8.33
CA ARG A 25 -14.88 -2.11 -7.66
C ARG A 25 -13.54 -2.30 -6.99
N ASN A 26 -13.56 -2.59 -5.69
CA ASN A 26 -12.34 -2.76 -4.92
C ASN A 26 -12.20 -4.23 -4.51
N ARG A 27 -11.05 -4.81 -4.83
CA ARG A 27 -10.62 -6.13 -4.36
C ARG A 27 -9.17 -6.03 -3.93
N GLY A 28 -8.87 -6.62 -2.78
CA GLY A 28 -7.52 -6.67 -2.20
C GLY A 28 -6.95 -5.31 -1.81
N ILE A 29 -5.62 -5.25 -1.73
CA ILE A 29 -4.91 -4.07 -1.28
C ILE A 29 -4.74 -3.07 -2.44
N MET A 30 -5.13 -1.82 -2.20
CA MET A 30 -4.82 -0.70 -3.09
C MET A 30 -3.63 0.07 -2.53
N ILE A 31 -2.48 -0.05 -3.20
CA ILE A 31 -1.25 0.66 -2.83
C ILE A 31 -1.18 1.96 -3.64
N ILE A 32 -1.09 3.07 -2.93
CA ILE A 32 -0.84 4.41 -3.46
C ILE A 32 0.62 4.74 -3.14
N SER A 33 1.46 4.94 -4.15
CA SER A 33 2.88 5.22 -3.94
C SER A 33 3.34 6.40 -4.76
N CYS A 34 4.26 7.19 -4.20
CA CYS A 34 4.92 8.22 -4.99
C CYS A 34 5.88 7.58 -6.01
N PRO A 35 6.13 8.25 -7.15
CA PRO A 35 7.21 7.83 -8.05
C PRO A 35 8.57 7.92 -7.33
N SER A 36 9.57 7.22 -7.87
CA SER A 36 10.95 7.42 -7.40
C SER A 36 11.40 8.85 -7.69
N CYS A 37 12.04 9.48 -6.73
CA CYS A 37 12.63 10.82 -6.87
C CYS A 37 13.84 10.97 -5.94
N ALA A 38 14.63 12.03 -6.12
CA ALA A 38 15.82 12.30 -5.31
C ALA A 38 15.53 12.55 -3.82
N ARG A 39 14.27 12.83 -3.46
CA ARG A 39 13.87 13.10 -2.07
C ARG A 39 13.52 11.84 -1.28
N GLN A 40 13.42 10.67 -1.93
CA GLN A 40 13.03 9.44 -1.26
C GLN A 40 14.04 9.07 -0.16
N GLN A 41 13.54 8.62 0.98
CA GLN A 41 14.32 8.25 2.16
C GLN A 41 14.40 6.73 2.35
N PHE A 42 13.84 5.97 1.41
CA PHE A 42 13.90 4.50 1.30
C PHE A 42 13.55 4.10 -0.15
N PRO A 43 13.93 2.89 -0.61
CA PRO A 43 13.65 2.46 -1.99
C PRO A 43 12.15 2.13 -2.16
N VAL A 44 11.37 3.12 -2.56
CA VAL A 44 9.90 3.02 -2.67
C VAL A 44 9.50 1.92 -3.66
N ILE A 45 10.06 1.94 -4.88
CA ILE A 45 9.70 1.00 -5.96
C ILE A 45 9.94 -0.45 -5.53
N GLU A 46 11.10 -0.75 -4.93
CA GLU A 46 11.40 -2.10 -4.47
C GLU A 46 10.49 -2.54 -3.32
N THR A 47 10.19 -1.61 -2.41
CA THR A 47 9.28 -1.87 -1.28
C THR A 47 7.88 -2.20 -1.77
N VAL A 48 7.36 -1.43 -2.72
CA VAL A 48 6.04 -1.65 -3.34
C VAL A 48 5.99 -3.00 -4.05
N LYS A 49 6.95 -3.31 -4.93
CA LYS A 49 6.98 -4.60 -5.65
C LYS A 49 6.97 -5.81 -4.72
N LYS A 50 7.74 -5.74 -3.63
CA LYS A 50 7.77 -6.82 -2.63
C LYS A 50 6.43 -6.95 -1.90
N LEU A 51 5.79 -5.83 -1.56
CA LEU A 51 4.50 -5.82 -0.88
C LEU A 51 3.36 -6.26 -1.79
N GLU A 52 3.32 -5.84 -3.06
CA GLU A 52 2.33 -6.30 -4.02
C GLU A 52 2.33 -7.82 -4.08
N LYS A 53 3.50 -8.43 -4.32
CA LYS A 53 3.68 -9.88 -4.34
C LYS A 53 3.32 -10.55 -3.01
N ALA A 54 3.71 -9.96 -1.89
CA ALA A 54 3.47 -10.53 -0.57
C ALA A 54 2.02 -10.43 -0.12
N LEU A 55 1.17 -9.62 -0.77
CA LEU A 55 -0.21 -9.34 -0.35
C LEU A 55 -1.26 -9.75 -1.39
N GLU A 56 -0.87 -10.47 -2.46
CA GLU A 56 -1.78 -10.92 -3.53
C GLU A 56 -2.91 -11.82 -3.02
N ASP A 57 -2.68 -12.54 -1.93
CA ASP A 57 -3.65 -13.42 -1.29
C ASP A 57 -4.79 -12.66 -0.57
N ILE A 58 -4.58 -11.38 -0.25
CA ILE A 58 -5.58 -10.58 0.47
C ILE A 58 -6.65 -10.12 -0.50
N THR A 59 -7.89 -10.52 -0.25
CA THR A 59 -9.06 -10.12 -1.05
C THR A 59 -9.85 -8.97 -0.43
N ASN A 60 -9.68 -8.73 0.87
CA ASN A 60 -10.37 -7.66 1.58
C ASN A 60 -9.88 -6.28 1.11
N PRO A 61 -10.81 -5.37 0.72
CA PRO A 61 -10.44 -4.02 0.31
C PRO A 61 -9.77 -3.22 1.43
N LEU A 62 -8.54 -2.77 1.18
CA LEU A 62 -7.80 -1.90 2.09
C LEU A 62 -6.87 -0.95 1.34
N THR A 63 -6.79 0.31 1.79
CA THR A 63 -5.93 1.34 1.16
C THR A 63 -4.64 1.56 1.95
N VAL A 64 -3.51 1.54 1.25
CA VAL A 64 -2.17 1.72 1.81
C VAL A 64 -1.46 2.82 1.04
N SER A 65 -0.80 3.77 1.74
CA SER A 65 0.09 4.75 1.10
C SER A 65 1.56 4.51 1.45
N ILE A 66 2.43 4.55 0.45
CA ILE A 66 3.88 4.31 0.58
C ILE A 66 4.64 5.47 -0.04
N ILE A 67 4.97 6.47 0.79
CA ILE A 67 5.53 7.74 0.31
C ILE A 67 6.95 7.94 0.82
N GLY A 68 7.86 8.11 -0.13
CA GLY A 68 9.29 8.16 0.11
C GLY A 68 9.78 9.35 0.93
N CYS A 69 9.00 10.44 1.06
CA CYS A 69 9.45 11.66 1.71
C CYS A 69 8.31 12.42 2.41
N VAL A 70 8.67 13.36 3.28
CA VAL A 70 7.73 14.18 4.06
C VAL A 70 6.94 15.22 3.25
N VAL A 71 7.27 15.45 1.98
CA VAL A 71 6.66 16.54 1.19
C VAL A 71 5.17 16.28 0.95
N ASN A 72 4.85 15.15 0.31
CA ASN A 72 3.46 14.73 0.08
C ASN A 72 3.02 13.62 1.04
N GLY A 73 3.97 12.97 1.73
CA GLY A 73 3.71 11.80 2.55
C GLY A 73 2.63 11.98 3.61
N PRO A 74 2.66 13.04 4.44
CA PRO A 74 1.64 13.27 5.46
C PRO A 74 0.24 13.44 4.87
N GLY A 75 0.10 14.19 3.77
CA GLY A 75 -1.20 14.41 3.13
C GLY A 75 -1.78 13.10 2.59
N GLU A 76 -0.99 12.35 1.84
CA GLU A 76 -1.44 11.06 1.28
C GLU A 76 -1.71 10.00 2.37
N ALA A 77 -0.93 10.00 3.46
CA ALA A 77 -1.11 9.08 4.58
C ALA A 77 -2.36 9.36 5.43
N THR A 78 -2.86 10.59 5.43
CA THR A 78 -4.14 10.92 6.09
C THR A 78 -5.37 10.36 5.36
N MET A 79 -5.21 10.01 4.08
CA MET A 79 -6.29 9.53 3.21
C MET A 79 -6.36 8.00 3.10
N THR A 80 -5.49 7.28 3.82
CA THR A 80 -5.39 5.82 3.76
C THR A 80 -5.55 5.16 5.12
N GLN A 81 -5.81 3.86 5.11
CA GLN A 81 -5.98 3.07 6.32
C GLN A 81 -4.64 2.69 6.97
N ILE A 82 -3.61 2.50 6.15
CA ILE A 82 -2.22 2.37 6.57
C ILE A 82 -1.38 3.31 5.70
N GLY A 83 -0.45 4.05 6.30
CA GLY A 83 0.42 4.95 5.57
C GLY A 83 1.84 4.95 6.11
N ILE A 84 2.82 5.12 5.23
CA ILE A 84 4.21 5.38 5.61
C ILE A 84 4.74 6.62 4.89
N THR A 85 5.44 7.45 5.65
CA THR A 85 6.17 8.61 5.15
C THR A 85 7.65 8.51 5.50
N GLY A 86 8.52 8.65 4.50
CA GLY A 86 9.97 8.71 4.72
C GLY A 86 10.42 9.99 5.41
N GLY A 87 11.02 9.86 6.61
CA GLY A 87 11.49 10.97 7.43
C GLY A 87 13.01 11.21 7.40
N GLY A 88 13.78 10.29 6.82
CA GLY A 88 15.25 10.35 6.73
C GLY A 88 15.97 9.72 7.92
N ASN A 89 17.28 9.52 7.80
CA ASN A 89 18.10 8.80 8.78
C ASN A 89 17.48 7.45 9.20
N ASN A 90 17.00 6.69 8.21
CA ASN A 90 16.27 5.43 8.37
C ASN A 90 15.10 5.51 9.37
N THR A 91 14.50 6.69 9.52
CA THR A 91 13.37 6.96 10.39
C THR A 91 12.15 7.31 9.55
N HIS A 92 11.03 6.65 9.82
CA HIS A 92 9.80 6.78 9.04
C HIS A 92 8.60 6.97 9.96
N MET A 93 7.61 7.76 9.54
CA MET A 93 6.36 7.94 10.27
C MET A 93 5.31 6.97 9.73
N ILE A 94 4.68 6.22 10.63
CA ILE A 94 3.55 5.35 10.35
C ILE A 94 2.24 6.09 10.66
N TYR A 95 1.25 5.83 9.82
CA TYR A 95 -0.11 6.32 9.95
C TYR A 95 -1.09 5.16 9.95
N VAL A 96 -2.11 5.24 10.80
CA VAL A 96 -3.20 4.27 10.89
C VAL A 96 -4.52 5.04 10.90
N ASP A 97 -5.44 4.66 10.01
CA ASP A 97 -6.73 5.34 9.78
C ASP A 97 -6.59 6.87 9.68
N GLY A 98 -5.61 7.30 8.89
CA GLY A 98 -5.33 8.71 8.63
C GLY A 98 -4.69 9.50 9.78
N LYS A 99 -4.34 8.86 10.90
CA LYS A 99 -3.71 9.51 12.06
C LYS A 99 -2.25 9.07 12.20
N LYS A 100 -1.39 9.98 12.68
CA LYS A 100 -0.02 9.64 13.08
C LYS A 100 -0.08 8.62 14.21
N ASP A 101 0.63 7.51 14.04
CA ASP A 101 0.65 6.40 15.00
C ASP A 101 1.97 6.43 15.77
N HIS A 102 3.07 6.05 15.11
CA HIS A 102 4.42 6.09 15.69
C HIS A 102 5.52 6.21 14.62
N ARG A 103 6.74 6.43 15.09
CA ARG A 103 7.94 6.37 14.26
C ARG A 103 8.59 4.99 14.35
N VAL A 104 9.09 4.54 13.21
CA VAL A 104 9.93 3.34 13.11
C VAL A 104 11.33 3.75 12.67
N LYS A 105 12.37 3.08 13.20
CA LYS A 105 13.77 3.41 12.90
C LYS A 105 14.60 2.15 12.68
N ASN A 106 15.43 2.14 11.64
CA ASN A 106 16.34 1.03 11.31
C ASN A 106 15.66 -0.35 11.21
N ILE A 107 14.41 -0.38 10.71
CA ILE A 107 13.66 -1.62 10.55
C ILE A 107 13.63 -2.07 9.08
N ASN A 108 13.38 -3.35 8.85
CA ASN A 108 12.98 -3.83 7.53
C ASN A 108 11.54 -3.36 7.23
N LEU A 109 11.40 -2.34 6.39
CA LEU A 109 10.11 -1.74 6.05
C LEU A 109 9.16 -2.73 5.38
N THR A 110 9.64 -3.58 4.48
CA THR A 110 8.78 -4.53 3.75
C THR A 110 8.11 -5.49 4.72
N SER A 111 8.88 -6.19 5.56
CA SER A 111 8.34 -7.16 6.51
C SER A 111 7.44 -6.52 7.55
N TYR A 112 7.79 -5.31 8.00
CA TYR A 112 6.99 -4.57 8.96
C TYR A 112 5.64 -4.11 8.37
N LEU A 113 5.65 -3.53 7.16
CA LEU A 113 4.45 -3.07 6.48
C LEU A 113 3.52 -4.25 6.17
N GLU A 114 4.07 -5.36 5.66
CA GLU A 114 3.29 -6.58 5.41
C GLU A 114 2.55 -7.04 6.66
N LYS A 115 3.25 -7.13 7.80
CA LYS A 115 2.67 -7.53 9.10
C LYS A 115 1.49 -6.63 9.49
N ILE A 116 1.68 -5.30 9.53
CA ILE A 116 0.62 -4.39 9.98
C ILE A 116 -0.56 -4.36 9.00
N ILE A 117 -0.32 -4.52 7.69
CA ILE A 117 -1.38 -4.58 6.67
C ILE A 117 -2.22 -5.84 6.87
N ARG A 118 -1.58 -6.99 7.12
CA ARG A 118 -2.28 -8.25 7.41
C ARG A 118 -3.09 -8.17 8.70
N GLU A 119 -2.53 -7.62 9.76
CA GLU A 119 -3.25 -7.39 11.04
C GLU A 119 -4.48 -6.50 10.84
N LYS A 120 -4.33 -5.42 10.07
CA LYS A 120 -5.44 -4.50 9.75
C LYS A 120 -6.51 -5.16 8.90
N SER A 121 -6.12 -5.95 7.90
CA SER A 121 -7.03 -6.70 7.03
C SER A 121 -7.86 -7.70 7.84
N ASN A 122 -7.21 -8.50 8.69
CA ASN A 122 -7.87 -9.50 9.54
C ASN A 122 -8.82 -8.88 10.57
N SER A 123 -8.46 -7.73 11.13
CA SER A 123 -9.31 -7.01 12.09
C SER A 123 -10.59 -6.46 11.44
N LYS A 124 -10.55 -6.16 10.14
CA LYS A 124 -11.72 -5.70 9.38
C LYS A 124 -12.70 -6.86 9.12
N ILE A 125 -12.20 -8.06 8.87
CA ILE A 125 -13.03 -9.28 8.69
C ILE A 125 -13.90 -9.52 9.94
N LYS A 126 -13.29 -9.49 11.14
CA LYS A 126 -13.97 -9.74 12.42
C LYS A 126 -15.06 -8.72 12.79
N ARG A 127 -15.14 -7.58 12.11
CA ARG A 127 -16.16 -6.54 12.35
C ARG A 127 -17.36 -6.65 11.41
N VAL A 128 -17.26 -7.47 10.36
CA VAL A 128 -18.30 -7.61 9.33
C VAL A 128 -19.08 -8.93 9.49
N THR A 129 -18.49 -9.93 10.14
CA THR A 129 -19.15 -11.16 10.64
C THR A 129 -19.73 -10.95 12.02
#